data_AF-E2AYA6-F1
#
_entry.id   AF-E2AYA6-F1
#
_cell.length_a   1.000
_cell.length_b   1.000
_cell.length_c   1.000
_cell.angle_alpha   90.00
_cell.angle_beta   90.00
_cell.angle_gamma   90.00
#
_symmetry.space_group_name_H-M   'P 1'
#
loop_
_entity.id
_entity.type
_entity.pdbx_description
1 polymer ?
#
loop_
_entity_poly.entity_id
_entity_poly.type
_entity_poly.pdbx_seq_one_letter_code
_entity_poly.pdbx_strand_id
1 'polypeptide(L)'
;KASAVIVKGKSPDFSYADALVQLRRQIPLEEIGINTTRIKKTSNGAVLIEIPGTDSKDLAKELRTRAIQVLGDSAAVTTPEVTGEIRVVGFDESVGASEIAASIAKIGGCKLTEVTVTPILPMRNGLCMSWIKCPINAAITAAKAGKIPLGWTYARLELQRPRKMRCFKCWELGHNQNACKSTVDRSRACFRCGKDGHSAASC
;
A
#
# COMPACT_ATOMS: atom_id res chain seq x y z
N LYS A 1 12.68 -10.12 11.73
CA LYS A 1 12.35 -9.03 10.78
C LYS A 1 11.72 -7.92 11.60
N ALA A 2 12.14 -6.65 11.45
CA ALA A 2 11.48 -5.55 12.16
C ALA A 2 10.11 -5.26 11.54
N SER A 3 9.13 -4.98 12.38
CA SER A 3 7.82 -4.47 11.94
C SER A 3 7.75 -2.99 12.28
N ALA A 4 6.78 -2.28 11.69
CA ALA A 4 6.63 -0.87 11.99
C ALA A 4 5.16 -0.47 12.07
N VAL A 5 4.93 0.74 12.57
CA VAL A 5 3.63 1.41 12.58
C VAL A 5 3.85 2.84 12.07
N ILE A 6 3.07 3.24 11.08
CA ILE A 6 3.08 4.58 10.52
C ILE A 6 1.88 5.34 11.07
N VAL A 7 2.13 6.54 11.60
CA VAL A 7 1.13 7.50 12.02
C VAL A 7 1.15 8.67 11.05
N LYS A 8 0.03 8.91 10.37
CA LYS A 8 -0.15 10.03 9.43
C LYS A 8 -1.32 10.90 9.89
N GLY A 9 -1.07 12.20 10.13
CA GLY A 9 -2.14 13.15 10.43
C GLY A 9 -3.11 13.29 9.26
N LYS A 10 -4.41 13.39 9.54
CA LYS A 10 -5.42 13.67 8.49
C LYS A 10 -5.52 15.16 8.16
N SER A 11 -5.18 16.04 9.10
CA SER A 11 -5.18 17.50 8.93
C SER A 11 -3.77 18.05 8.66
N PRO A 12 -3.65 19.16 7.89
CA PRO A 12 -2.37 19.84 7.66
C PRO A 12 -1.77 20.44 8.94
N ASP A 13 -2.61 20.85 9.90
CA ASP A 13 -2.19 21.41 11.20
C ASP A 13 -1.89 20.34 12.26
N PHE A 14 -1.78 19.07 11.86
CA PHE A 14 -1.57 17.97 12.79
C PHE A 14 -0.17 18.02 13.42
N SER A 15 -0.12 18.29 14.71
CA SER A 15 1.10 18.22 15.50
C SER A 15 1.49 16.77 15.78
N TYR A 16 2.47 16.28 15.02
CA TYR A 16 3.07 14.97 15.25
C TYR A 16 3.74 14.83 16.63
N ALA A 17 4.15 15.96 17.25
CA ALA A 17 4.73 15.97 18.58
C ALA A 17 3.66 15.66 19.64
N ASP A 18 2.50 16.30 19.56
CA ASP A 18 1.40 16.09 20.51
C ASP A 18 0.83 14.67 20.39
N ALA A 19 0.74 14.15 19.16
CA ALA A 19 0.35 12.77 18.90
C ALA A 19 1.31 11.77 19.57
N LEU A 20 2.63 12.01 19.51
CA LEU A 20 3.62 11.16 20.17
C LEU A 20 3.58 11.28 21.69
N VAL A 21 3.29 12.46 22.24
CA VAL A 21 3.09 12.65 23.68
C VAL A 21 1.85 11.89 24.17
N GLN A 22 0.74 11.98 23.44
CA GLN A 22 -0.48 11.23 23.75
C GLN A 22 -0.25 9.71 23.70
N LEU A 23 0.41 9.23 22.64
CA LEU A 23 0.77 7.81 22.52
C LEU A 23 1.66 7.35 23.68
N ARG A 24 2.69 8.12 24.05
CA ARG A 24 3.58 7.77 25.18
C ARG A 24 2.86 7.76 26.52
N ARG A 25 1.88 8.63 26.73
CA ARG A 25 1.12 8.71 28.01
C ARG A 25 0.13 7.57 28.16
N GLN A 26 -0.51 7.15 27.07
CA GLN A 26 -1.59 6.15 27.11
C GLN A 26 -1.12 4.74 26.76
N ILE A 27 0.07 4.58 26.19
CA ILE A 27 0.60 3.29 25.76
C ILE A 27 1.98 3.05 26.41
N PRO A 28 2.02 2.45 27.61
CA PRO A 28 3.26 1.95 28.18
C PRO A 28 3.80 0.80 27.31
N LEU A 29 5.03 0.95 26.84
CA LEU A 29 5.66 -0.02 25.93
C LEU A 29 5.99 -1.33 26.65
N GLU A 30 6.16 -1.31 27.99
CA GLU A 30 6.39 -2.52 28.79
C GLU A 30 5.18 -3.46 28.78
N GLU A 31 3.95 -2.93 28.79
CA GLU A 31 2.73 -3.76 28.73
C GLU A 31 2.54 -4.48 27.39
N ILE A 32 3.15 -3.94 26.33
CA ILE A 32 3.15 -4.53 25.00
C ILE A 32 4.37 -5.43 24.82
N GLY A 33 5.31 -5.47 25.77
CA GLY A 33 6.54 -6.26 25.65
C GLY A 33 7.53 -5.70 24.62
N ILE A 34 7.47 -4.39 24.34
CA ILE A 34 8.39 -3.72 23.41
C ILE A 34 9.55 -3.10 24.21
N ASN A 35 10.72 -3.72 24.15
CA ASN A 35 11.90 -3.26 24.89
C ASN A 35 12.57 -2.01 24.29
N THR A 36 12.53 -1.87 22.96
CA THR A 36 13.10 -0.70 22.26
C THR A 36 12.27 -0.35 21.04
N THR A 37 12.18 0.93 20.70
CA THR A 37 11.58 1.41 19.44
C THR A 37 12.53 2.36 18.74
N ARG A 38 12.44 2.44 17.41
CA ARG A 38 13.13 3.47 16.62
C ARG A 38 12.11 4.32 15.89
N ILE A 39 12.12 5.62 16.16
CA ILE A 39 11.21 6.57 15.52
C ILE A 39 11.94 7.25 14.36
N LYS A 40 11.34 7.23 13.17
CA LYS A 40 11.84 7.91 11.97
C LYS A 40 10.73 8.76 11.36
N LYS A 41 11.10 9.80 10.63
CA LYS A 41 10.17 10.50 9.73
C LYS A 41 10.24 9.84 8.35
N THR A 42 9.08 9.55 7.78
CA THR A 42 8.96 9.10 6.40
C THR A 42 9.20 10.27 5.44
N SER A 43 9.49 9.97 4.17
CA SER A 43 9.69 10.98 3.11
C SER A 43 8.50 11.91 2.89
N ASN A 44 7.32 11.51 3.37
CA ASN A 44 6.06 12.26 3.27
C ASN A 44 5.70 12.99 4.58
N GLY A 45 6.63 13.07 5.54
CA GLY A 45 6.44 13.76 6.82
C GLY A 45 5.71 12.95 7.90
N ALA A 46 5.14 11.78 7.58
CA ALA A 46 4.50 10.90 8.56
C ALA A 46 5.54 10.26 9.50
N VAL A 47 5.12 9.88 10.71
CA VAL A 47 5.98 9.27 11.73
C VAL A 47 5.95 7.75 11.57
N LEU A 48 7.13 7.12 11.50
CA LEU A 48 7.34 5.67 11.44
C LEU A 48 7.93 5.21 12.78
N ILE A 49 7.25 4.31 13.47
CA ILE A 49 7.71 3.67 14.70
C ILE A 49 8.13 2.24 14.33
N GLU A 50 9.43 1.98 14.28
CA GLU A 50 9.99 0.65 14.04
C GLU A 50 10.11 -0.12 15.36
N ILE A 51 9.62 -1.37 15.35
CA ILE A 51 9.67 -2.31 16.46
C ILE A 51 10.67 -3.43 16.07
N PRO A 52 11.91 -3.40 16.60
CA PRO A 52 12.86 -4.49 16.44
C PRO A 52 12.41 -5.71 17.28
N GLY A 53 12.37 -6.89 16.67
CA GLY A 53 12.01 -8.13 17.35
C GLY A 53 11.52 -9.23 16.40
N THR A 54 11.52 -10.48 16.85
CA THR A 54 11.00 -11.65 16.13
C THR A 54 9.47 -11.67 16.11
N ASP A 55 8.82 -11.29 17.22
CA ASP A 55 7.35 -11.20 17.36
C ASP A 55 6.77 -9.84 16.98
N SER A 56 7.55 -9.04 16.25
CA SER A 56 7.24 -7.65 15.96
C SER A 56 5.92 -7.45 15.18
N LYS A 57 5.40 -8.45 14.48
CA LYS A 57 4.17 -8.34 13.69
C LYS A 57 2.92 -8.23 14.54
N ASP A 58 2.77 -9.09 15.54
CA ASP A 58 1.57 -9.09 16.39
C ASP A 58 1.63 -7.94 17.39
N LEU A 59 2.83 -7.60 17.86
CA LEU A 59 3.08 -6.38 18.65
C LEU A 59 2.76 -5.10 17.85
N ALA A 60 3.09 -5.06 16.55
CA ALA A 60 2.75 -3.93 15.70
C ALA A 60 1.24 -3.81 15.45
N LYS A 61 0.52 -4.94 15.35
CA LYS A 61 -0.95 -4.94 15.26
C LYS A 61 -1.58 -4.42 16.55
N GLU A 62 -1.09 -4.87 17.70
CA GLU A 62 -1.58 -4.42 19.00
C GLU A 62 -1.31 -2.92 19.22
N LEU A 63 -0.09 -2.47 18.93
CA LEU A 63 0.27 -1.05 18.98
C LEU A 63 -0.62 -0.24 18.02
N ARG A 64 -0.91 -0.75 16.82
CA ARG A 64 -1.82 -0.10 15.88
C ARG A 64 -3.23 0.02 16.46
N THR A 65 -3.79 -1.05 17.03
CA THR A 65 -5.15 -1.03 17.61
C THR A 65 -5.26 0.00 18.72
N ARG A 66 -4.31 0.00 19.67
CA ARG A 66 -4.27 0.98 20.75
C ARG A 66 -4.04 2.40 20.21
N ALA A 67 -3.13 2.59 19.26
CA ALA A 67 -2.89 3.89 18.66
C ALA A 67 -4.12 4.44 17.91
N ILE A 68 -4.93 3.59 17.27
CA ILE A 68 -6.22 4.00 16.67
C ILE A 68 -7.20 4.46 17.75
N GLN A 69 -7.27 3.76 18.89
CA GLN A 69 -8.13 4.16 20.01
C GLN A 69 -7.72 5.51 20.61
N VAL A 70 -6.41 5.75 20.74
CA VAL A 70 -5.87 6.98 21.33
C VAL A 70 -5.99 8.17 20.38
N LEU A 71 -5.61 7.99 19.11
CA LEU A 71 -5.55 9.08 18.13
C LEU A 71 -6.90 9.32 17.43
N GLY A 72 -7.82 8.37 17.50
CA GLY A 72 -9.16 8.46 16.94
C GLY A 72 -9.14 8.87 15.47
N ASP A 73 -9.98 9.87 15.13
CA ASP A 73 -10.08 10.38 13.77
C ASP A 73 -8.97 11.35 13.36
N SER A 74 -8.14 11.79 14.28
CA SER A 74 -7.10 12.82 14.03
C SER A 74 -5.94 12.28 13.20
N ALA A 75 -5.68 10.96 13.25
CA ALA A 75 -4.58 10.35 12.51
C ALA A 75 -4.95 8.97 11.93
N ALA A 76 -4.45 8.68 10.73
CA ALA A 76 -4.46 7.36 10.14
C ALA A 76 -3.25 6.56 10.63
N VAL A 77 -3.50 5.46 11.35
CA VAL A 77 -2.46 4.54 11.83
C VAL A 77 -2.45 3.28 10.97
N THR A 78 -1.34 3.03 10.30
CA THR A 78 -1.17 1.93 9.35
C THR A 78 0.08 1.13 9.66
N THR A 79 -0.01 -0.20 9.64
CA THR A 79 1.17 -1.08 9.64
C THR A 79 1.67 -1.24 8.21
N PRO A 80 2.87 -0.75 7.85
CA PRO A 80 3.42 -0.95 6.52
C PRO A 80 3.75 -2.43 6.32
N GLU A 81 2.92 -3.09 5.54
CA GLU A 81 3.23 -4.41 5.00
C GLU A 81 3.77 -4.29 3.58
N VAL A 82 4.74 -5.14 3.26
CA VAL A 82 5.22 -5.28 1.88
C VAL A 82 4.08 -5.84 1.06
N THR A 83 3.55 -5.04 0.14
CA THR A 83 2.46 -5.43 -0.76
C THR A 83 3.01 -5.80 -2.13
N GLY A 84 2.38 -6.78 -2.77
CA GLY A 84 2.58 -7.16 -4.17
C GLY A 84 1.36 -6.79 -5.01
N GLU A 85 1.58 -6.55 -6.31
CA GLU A 85 0.53 -6.37 -7.30
C GLU A 85 0.46 -7.63 -8.18
N ILE A 86 -0.73 -8.19 -8.37
CA ILE A 86 -0.99 -9.31 -9.27
C ILE A 86 -1.89 -8.80 -10.39
N ARG A 87 -1.58 -9.18 -11.62
CA ARG A 87 -2.46 -8.97 -12.76
C ARG A 87 -3.32 -10.24 -12.94
N VAL A 88 -4.62 -10.05 -13.02
CA VAL A 88 -5.61 -11.11 -13.25
C VAL A 88 -6.25 -10.89 -14.61
N VAL A 89 -6.21 -11.90 -15.47
CA VAL A 89 -6.58 -11.77 -16.89
C VAL A 89 -7.41 -12.96 -17.35
N GLY A 90 -8.48 -12.70 -18.10
CA GLY A 90 -9.22 -13.73 -18.83
C GLY A 90 -10.42 -14.27 -18.08
N PHE A 91 -11.07 -13.46 -17.24
CA PHE A 91 -12.37 -13.76 -16.65
C PHE A 91 -13.49 -13.06 -17.43
N ASP A 92 -14.72 -13.55 -17.31
CA ASP A 92 -15.88 -12.98 -17.98
C ASP A 92 -16.47 -11.78 -17.23
N GLU A 93 -17.37 -11.03 -17.88
CA GLU A 93 -17.95 -9.78 -17.35
C GLU A 93 -18.85 -9.99 -16.11
N SER A 94 -19.33 -11.21 -15.85
CA SER A 94 -20.17 -11.47 -14.67
C SER A 94 -19.41 -11.43 -13.35
N VAL A 95 -18.07 -11.52 -13.40
CA VAL A 95 -17.23 -11.60 -12.21
C VAL A 95 -17.02 -10.22 -11.59
N GLY A 96 -17.50 -10.07 -10.36
CA GLY A 96 -17.36 -8.84 -9.57
C GLY A 96 -16.03 -8.73 -8.81
N ALA A 97 -15.69 -7.51 -8.38
CA ALA A 97 -14.49 -7.25 -7.58
C ALA A 97 -14.46 -8.02 -6.24
N SER A 98 -15.61 -8.25 -5.63
CA SER A 98 -15.74 -9.02 -4.38
C SER A 98 -15.38 -10.50 -4.56
N GLU A 99 -15.81 -11.12 -5.65
CA GLU A 99 -15.52 -12.51 -5.99
C GLU A 99 -14.02 -12.71 -6.28
N ILE A 100 -13.42 -11.77 -7.01
CA ILE A 100 -11.98 -11.72 -7.27
C ILE A 100 -11.22 -11.63 -5.93
N ALA A 101 -11.62 -10.72 -5.05
CA ALA A 101 -10.97 -10.55 -3.75
C ALA A 101 -11.08 -11.80 -2.88
N ALA A 102 -12.26 -12.43 -2.85
CA ALA A 102 -12.51 -13.69 -2.12
C ALA A 102 -11.61 -14.83 -2.60
N SER A 103 -11.50 -14.99 -3.92
CA SER A 103 -10.69 -16.04 -4.52
C SER A 103 -9.20 -15.88 -4.23
N ILE A 104 -8.69 -14.65 -4.33
CA ILE A 104 -7.29 -14.35 -3.98
C ILE A 104 -7.03 -14.49 -2.48
N ALA A 105 -7.95 -14.03 -1.63
CA ALA A 105 -7.81 -14.17 -0.18
C ALA A 105 -7.74 -15.64 0.24
N LYS A 106 -8.58 -16.49 -0.35
CA LYS A 106 -8.61 -17.95 -0.10
C LYS A 106 -7.29 -18.62 -0.49
N ILE A 107 -6.74 -18.29 -1.65
CA ILE A 107 -5.48 -18.90 -2.15
C ILE A 107 -4.27 -18.33 -1.44
N GLY A 108 -4.27 -17.03 -1.19
CA GLY A 108 -3.17 -16.31 -0.56
C GLY A 108 -3.13 -16.45 0.96
N GLY A 109 -4.19 -16.97 1.58
CA GLY A 109 -4.32 -17.07 3.04
C GLY A 109 -4.32 -15.71 3.75
N CYS A 110 -4.84 -14.66 3.08
CA CYS A 110 -4.89 -13.30 3.61
C CYS A 110 -6.33 -12.85 3.91
N LYS A 111 -6.46 -11.75 4.66
CA LYS A 111 -7.78 -11.18 4.97
C LYS A 111 -8.31 -10.40 3.77
N LEU A 112 -9.63 -10.40 3.58
CA LEU A 112 -10.29 -9.64 2.50
C LEU A 112 -9.99 -8.13 2.57
N THR A 113 -9.82 -7.59 3.78
CA THR A 113 -9.49 -6.18 4.01
C THR A 113 -8.09 -5.78 3.52
N GLU A 114 -7.21 -6.75 3.29
CA GLU A 114 -5.84 -6.55 2.80
C GLU A 114 -5.77 -6.67 1.27
N VAL A 115 -6.87 -7.04 0.61
CA VAL A 115 -6.95 -7.22 -0.84
C VAL A 115 -7.70 -6.05 -1.44
N THR A 116 -7.04 -5.29 -2.31
CA THR A 116 -7.65 -4.20 -3.08
C THR A 116 -7.65 -4.56 -4.55
N VAL A 117 -8.85 -4.58 -5.14
CA VAL A 117 -9.05 -4.84 -6.57
C VAL A 117 -9.23 -3.50 -7.28
N THR A 118 -8.43 -3.27 -8.32
CA THR A 118 -8.57 -2.07 -9.17
C THR A 118 -9.78 -2.22 -10.09
N PRO A 119 -10.30 -1.12 -10.67
CA PRO A 119 -11.43 -1.19 -11.60
C PRO A 119 -11.20 -2.24 -12.70
N ILE A 120 -12.21 -3.07 -12.92
CA ILE A 120 -12.17 -4.12 -13.93
C ILE A 120 -12.16 -3.47 -15.30
N LEU A 121 -11.20 -3.85 -16.14
CA LEU A 121 -11.05 -3.34 -17.49
C LEU A 121 -11.45 -4.42 -18.50
N PRO A 122 -12.37 -4.12 -19.44
CA PRO A 122 -12.67 -5.01 -20.55
C PRO A 122 -11.50 -5.06 -21.54
N MET A 123 -11.30 -6.21 -22.17
CA MET A 123 -10.33 -6.44 -23.23
C MET A 123 -11.02 -6.63 -24.58
N ARG A 124 -10.26 -6.47 -25.67
CA ARG A 124 -10.78 -6.59 -27.06
C ARG A 124 -11.32 -7.98 -27.40
N ASN A 125 -10.95 -9.01 -26.65
CA ASN A 125 -11.39 -10.39 -26.87
C ASN A 125 -12.70 -10.75 -26.12
N GLY A 126 -13.39 -9.76 -25.53
CA GLY A 126 -14.63 -9.98 -24.78
C GLY A 126 -14.45 -10.48 -23.34
N LEU A 127 -13.20 -10.67 -22.89
CA LEU A 127 -12.89 -10.99 -21.49
C LEU A 127 -12.40 -9.76 -20.74
N CYS A 128 -12.28 -9.86 -19.43
CA CYS A 128 -11.89 -8.80 -18.52
C CYS A 128 -10.51 -9.04 -17.91
N MET A 129 -9.93 -7.96 -17.40
CA MET A 129 -8.71 -7.97 -16.61
C MET A 129 -8.76 -6.97 -15.46
N SER A 130 -8.01 -7.23 -14.39
CA SER A 130 -7.86 -6.30 -13.27
C SER A 130 -6.48 -6.48 -12.61
N TRP A 131 -6.05 -5.49 -11.84
CA TRP A 131 -4.91 -5.60 -10.94
C TRP A 131 -5.37 -5.69 -9.49
N ILE A 132 -4.67 -6.52 -8.73
CA ILE A 132 -4.98 -6.80 -7.33
C ILE A 132 -3.75 -6.47 -6.51
N LYS A 133 -3.92 -5.60 -5.52
CA LYS A 133 -2.92 -5.32 -4.51
C LYS A 133 -3.22 -6.14 -3.27
N CYS A 134 -2.25 -6.91 -2.81
CA CYS A 134 -2.38 -7.76 -1.62
C CYS A 134 -1.01 -7.92 -0.92
N PRO A 135 -0.93 -8.53 0.27
CA PRO A 135 0.35 -8.81 0.92
C PRO A 135 1.27 -9.65 0.00
N ILE A 136 2.58 -9.36 0.02
CA ILE A 136 3.52 -9.97 -0.93
C ILE A 136 3.54 -11.50 -0.87
N ASN A 137 3.34 -12.09 0.31
CA ASN A 137 3.26 -13.53 0.47
C ASN A 137 2.04 -14.12 -0.25
N ALA A 138 0.88 -13.50 -0.07
CA ALA A 138 -0.35 -13.87 -0.78
C ALA A 138 -0.17 -13.72 -2.29
N ALA A 139 0.48 -12.63 -2.72
CA ALA A 139 0.76 -12.38 -4.14
C ALA A 139 1.65 -13.45 -4.78
N ILE A 140 2.70 -13.88 -4.08
CA ILE A 140 3.60 -14.93 -4.54
C ILE A 140 2.87 -16.28 -4.60
N THR A 141 2.10 -16.63 -3.58
CA THR A 141 1.35 -17.89 -3.54
C THR A 141 0.32 -17.96 -4.67
N ALA A 142 -0.45 -16.89 -4.86
CA ALA A 142 -1.43 -16.79 -5.92
C ALA A 142 -0.78 -16.82 -7.32
N ALA A 143 0.35 -16.13 -7.51
CA ALA A 143 1.09 -16.22 -8.78
C ALA A 143 1.71 -17.59 -9.04
N LYS A 144 2.13 -18.33 -8.01
CA LYS A 144 2.59 -19.72 -8.14
C LYS A 144 1.47 -20.67 -8.56
N ALA A 145 0.23 -20.42 -8.11
CA ALA A 145 -0.92 -21.18 -8.60
C ALA A 145 -1.17 -20.94 -10.10
N GLY A 146 -0.83 -19.75 -10.61
CA GLY A 146 -0.78 -19.41 -12.03
C GLY A 146 -2.15 -19.20 -12.69
N LYS A 147 -3.19 -19.93 -12.28
CA LYS A 147 -4.57 -19.75 -12.73
C LYS A 147 -5.55 -20.03 -11.60
N ILE A 148 -6.71 -19.39 -11.67
CA ILE A 148 -7.80 -19.57 -10.71
C ILE A 148 -9.14 -19.66 -11.42
N PRO A 149 -10.08 -20.49 -10.93
CA PRO A 149 -11.45 -20.43 -11.40
C PRO A 149 -12.08 -19.12 -10.93
N LEU A 150 -12.71 -18.39 -11.85
CA LEU A 150 -13.51 -17.19 -11.58
C LEU A 150 -14.74 -17.23 -12.49
N GLY A 151 -15.94 -17.13 -11.91
CA GLY A 151 -17.17 -17.38 -12.67
C GLY A 151 -17.12 -18.75 -13.36
N TRP A 152 -17.31 -18.76 -14.68
CA TRP A 152 -17.25 -19.98 -15.53
C TRP A 152 -15.93 -20.11 -16.31
N THR A 153 -14.92 -19.34 -15.94
CA THR A 153 -13.65 -19.25 -16.68
C THR A 153 -12.45 -19.49 -15.77
N TYR A 154 -11.28 -19.65 -16.38
CA TYR A 154 -10.01 -19.68 -15.65
C TYR A 154 -9.24 -18.40 -15.92
N ALA A 155 -9.11 -17.57 -14.88
CA ALA A 155 -8.30 -16.37 -14.96
C ALA A 155 -6.83 -16.69 -14.68
N ARG A 156 -5.94 -16.10 -15.46
CA ARG A 156 -4.49 -16.19 -15.28
C ARG A 156 -4.02 -15.18 -14.24
N LEU A 157 -3.12 -15.60 -13.36
CA LEU A 157 -2.50 -14.79 -12.33
C LEU A 157 -1.03 -14.54 -12.66
N GLU A 158 -0.65 -13.26 -12.77
CA GLU A 158 0.71 -12.85 -13.11
C GLU A 158 1.24 -11.85 -12.07
N LEU A 159 2.27 -12.24 -11.30
CA LEU A 159 2.92 -11.33 -10.36
C LEU A 159 3.57 -10.17 -11.12
N GLN A 160 3.19 -8.95 -10.79
CA GLN A 160 3.77 -7.76 -11.38
C GLN A 160 5.07 -7.39 -10.68
N ARG A 161 6.08 -7.05 -11.49
CA ARG A 161 7.30 -6.46 -10.95
C ARG A 161 6.97 -5.10 -10.34
N PRO A 162 7.57 -4.73 -9.20
CA PRO A 162 7.37 -3.42 -8.62
C PRO A 162 7.64 -2.34 -9.67
N ARG A 163 6.64 -1.48 -9.92
CA ARG A 163 6.84 -0.35 -10.84
C ARG A 163 7.92 0.54 -10.24
N LYS A 164 8.97 0.80 -11.02
CA LYS A 164 10.02 1.73 -10.59
C LYS A 164 9.39 3.11 -10.38
N MET A 165 9.62 3.69 -9.20
CA MET A 165 9.14 5.03 -8.89
C MET A 165 9.74 6.02 -9.88
N ARG A 166 8.91 6.88 -10.45
CA ARG A 166 9.33 7.98 -11.32
C ARG A 166 9.23 9.29 -10.56
N CYS A 167 10.27 10.12 -10.64
CA CYS A 167 10.31 11.43 -10.05
C CYS A 167 9.35 12.36 -10.79
N PHE A 168 8.41 12.98 -10.08
CA PHE A 168 7.46 13.93 -10.69
C PHE A 168 8.13 15.24 -11.13
N LYS A 169 9.31 15.58 -10.59
CA LYS A 169 10.07 16.78 -10.95
C LYS A 169 10.87 16.61 -12.25
N CYS A 170 11.72 15.60 -12.34
CA CYS A 170 12.63 15.46 -13.50
C CYS A 170 12.25 14.33 -14.48
N TRP A 171 11.31 13.46 -14.09
CA TRP A 171 10.83 12.27 -14.82
C TRP A 171 11.78 11.08 -14.86
N GLU A 172 12.93 11.15 -14.18
CA GLU A 172 13.83 10.01 -14.03
C GLU A 172 13.29 8.97 -13.03
N LEU A 173 13.77 7.73 -13.16
CA LEU A 173 13.40 6.63 -12.27
C LEU A 173 14.31 6.58 -11.04
N GLY A 174 13.78 6.03 -9.94
CA GLY A 174 14.58 5.66 -8.76
C GLY A 174 14.59 6.66 -7.61
N HIS A 175 13.97 7.83 -7.75
CA HIS A 175 13.84 8.81 -6.66
C HIS A 175 12.49 9.55 -6.71
N ASN A 176 12.11 10.14 -5.58
CA ASN A 176 10.93 11.03 -5.48
C ASN A 176 11.34 12.50 -5.59
N GLN A 177 10.36 13.40 -5.71
CA GLN A 177 10.59 14.85 -5.83
C GLN A 177 11.41 15.42 -4.65
N ASN A 178 11.19 14.94 -3.43
CA ASN A 178 11.88 15.42 -2.22
C ASN A 178 13.36 15.04 -2.20
N ALA A 179 13.73 13.93 -2.85
CA ALA A 179 15.11 13.48 -3.00
C ALA A 179 15.72 13.84 -4.36
N CYS A 180 15.03 14.64 -5.18
CA CYS A 180 15.48 14.99 -6.52
C CYS A 180 16.57 16.07 -6.48
N LYS A 181 17.74 15.74 -7.04
CA LYS A 181 18.87 16.67 -7.19
C LYS A 181 18.90 17.37 -8.55
N SER A 182 17.96 17.06 -9.45
CA SER A 182 17.89 17.68 -10.77
C SER A 182 17.51 19.16 -10.66
N THR A 183 18.15 19.98 -11.48
CA THR A 183 17.84 21.41 -11.66
C THR A 183 16.62 21.63 -12.55
N VAL A 184 16.23 20.63 -13.35
CA VAL A 184 15.10 20.74 -14.28
C VAL A 184 13.81 20.37 -13.57
N ASP A 185 12.84 21.28 -13.60
CA ASP A 185 11.51 21.07 -13.04
C ASP A 185 10.46 20.97 -14.16
N ARG A 186 9.91 19.76 -14.31
CA ARG A 186 8.85 19.39 -15.25
C ARG A 186 7.56 19.01 -14.50
N SER A 187 7.42 19.45 -13.24
CA SER A 187 6.25 19.12 -12.42
C SER A 187 4.93 19.66 -12.99
N ARG A 188 4.98 20.74 -13.77
CA ARG A 188 3.81 21.34 -14.45
C ARG A 188 3.55 20.80 -15.86
N ALA A 189 4.49 20.03 -16.40
CA ALA A 189 4.39 19.49 -17.75
C ALA A 189 3.60 18.18 -17.77
N CYS A 190 2.81 17.99 -18.81
CA CYS A 190 2.09 16.76 -19.05
C CYS A 190 3.08 15.61 -19.34
N PHE A 191 2.99 14.54 -18.55
CA PHE A 191 3.84 13.35 -18.67
C PHE A 191 3.73 12.62 -20.02
N ARG A 192 2.69 12.88 -20.82
CA ARG A 192 2.51 12.27 -22.14
C ARG A 192 3.23 13.06 -23.24
N CYS A 193 3.08 14.39 -23.24
CA CYS A 193 3.46 15.23 -24.38
C CYS A 193 4.49 16.32 -24.08
N GLY A 194 4.88 16.53 -22.82
CA GLY A 194 5.89 17.55 -22.47
C GLY A 194 5.37 18.97 -22.31
N LYS A 195 4.09 19.25 -22.58
CA LYS A 195 3.52 20.61 -22.54
C LYS A 195 2.82 20.89 -21.22
N ASP A 196 2.84 22.14 -20.80
CA ASP A 196 2.09 22.62 -19.64
C ASP A 196 0.59 22.80 -19.95
N GLY A 197 -0.22 22.95 -18.91
CA GLY A 197 -1.63 23.36 -19.02
C GLY A 197 -2.67 22.24 -19.03
N HIS A 198 -2.26 20.97 -18.94
CA HIS A 198 -3.20 19.84 -18.82
C HIS A 198 -2.58 18.63 -18.11
N SER A 199 -3.43 17.74 -17.60
CA SER A 199 -3.02 16.48 -17.00
C SER A 199 -2.84 15.39 -18.07
N ALA A 200 -2.07 14.33 -17.79
CA ALA A 200 -1.92 13.21 -18.73
C ALA A 200 -3.24 12.45 -19.01
N ALA A 201 -4.23 12.56 -18.12
CA ALA A 201 -5.56 11.98 -18.33
C ALA A 201 -6.40 12.77 -19.35
N SER A 202 -6.14 14.07 -19.47
CA SER A 202 -6.78 15.02 -20.40
C SER A 202 -5.89 15.34 -21.60
N CYS A 203 -4.88 14.50 -21.88
CA CYS A 203 -3.93 14.62 -22.99
C CYS A 203 -4.27 13.66 -24.12
#